data_AF-A0A2M9ZMI8-F1
#
_entry.id   AF-A0A2M9ZMI8-F1
#
_cell.length_a   1.000
_cell.length_b   1.000
_cell.length_c   1.000
_cell.angle_alpha   90.00
_cell.angle_beta   90.00
_cell.angle_gamma   90.00
#
_symmetry.space_group_name_H-M   'P 1'
#
loop_
_entity.id
_entity.type
_entity.pdbx_description
1 polymer ?
#
loop_
_entity_poly.entity_id
_entity_poly.type
_entity_poly.pdbx_seq_one_letter_code
_entity_poly.pdbx_strand_id
1 'polypeptide(L)'
;MREWVQKLQTPAEDQRSEVWKKFSVPFLLLAIGIPWILYFLIEPQFVMSSDHLSKYILGESIRINHFVSDRLVYPAIKLDPTLKFSSLDYLHVGDRIVSPFPIGLGAVYAVLLEIGGLQLVYTVAACFVSISILLLNLFFGVSGGWLIAISLCTSFVTNGFLFADVGLANLLVLFGIGLLVFQEEQKKDLGGRVLFLAGAICGFAIWFRIESLIFVSLFIFFWLGSDILRNGIRNLLVSNRNLFLYGYLVSVCLFFVQNAFLYNSALGPRYTYNAEGISSNPLDKLTTYLVILFGGNLRLGFFGYTPAFLLGLVFYLVSGFFSRPEKRNEVLRSGISGKISFGIAGIVAIVPITFLSPNDSNIDFGSRYLHLCIVPYSLLLILVLKKIQSDKARIAVIGLLILLSIYSVWNTRKVVRKVLGFSSSMKLDQEFVLSIPSNLMVFQNKMLASVLGKKYFQYPIMVGLSKLELLEIIQVVKNHRLESVTYTINSTSEVKSLREFQSRDPKFAQNLVGSGLLPAMDGKEFLSGLGKEYKLDKEIHNQRISSYRFVRSN
;
A
#
# COMPACT_ATOMS: atom_id res chain seq x y z
N MET A 1 -1.54 42.58 -23.90
CA MET A 1 -2.14 41.34 -23.33
C MET A 1 -2.45 40.27 -24.40
N ARG A 2 -2.86 40.63 -25.63
CA ARG A 2 -2.85 39.68 -26.79
C ARG A 2 -1.45 39.07 -27.04
N GLU A 3 -0.38 39.86 -26.93
CA GLU A 3 1.01 39.37 -26.98
C GLU A 3 1.40 38.43 -25.81
N TRP A 4 0.69 38.49 -24.68
CA TRP A 4 0.96 37.67 -23.49
C TRP A 4 0.32 36.27 -23.60
N VAL A 5 -0.87 36.20 -24.19
CA VAL A 5 -1.53 34.93 -24.56
C VAL A 5 -0.76 34.25 -25.71
N GLN A 6 -0.19 35.03 -26.63
CA GLN A 6 0.65 34.51 -27.70
C GLN A 6 2.00 33.98 -27.18
N LYS A 7 2.60 34.59 -26.14
CA LYS A 7 3.80 34.06 -25.47
C LYS A 7 3.58 32.80 -24.63
N LEU A 8 2.36 32.53 -24.19
CA LEU A 8 1.96 31.22 -23.62
C LEU A 8 1.66 30.17 -24.70
N GLN A 9 1.67 30.56 -25.99
CA GLN A 9 1.38 29.69 -27.14
C GLN A 9 2.55 29.57 -28.14
N THR A 10 3.64 30.31 -27.99
CA THR A 10 4.83 30.19 -28.86
C THR A 10 5.90 29.27 -28.26
N PRO A 11 6.38 28.27 -29.01
CA PRO A 11 7.48 27.42 -28.59
C PRO A 11 8.81 28.19 -28.73
N ALA A 12 9.15 28.99 -27.71
CA ALA A 12 10.53 29.48 -27.54
C ALA A 12 11.42 28.42 -26.84
N GLU A 13 11.07 27.15 -27.02
CA GLU A 13 11.63 26.01 -26.29
C GLU A 13 12.79 25.33 -27.05
N ASP A 14 13.03 25.63 -28.33
CA ASP A 14 13.86 24.74 -29.15
C ASP A 14 15.36 24.73 -28.80
N GLN A 15 16.00 25.84 -28.45
CA GLN A 15 17.45 25.83 -28.17
C GLN A 15 17.83 25.55 -26.70
N ARG A 16 16.98 25.90 -25.71
CA ARG A 16 17.19 25.47 -24.31
C ARG A 16 16.73 24.02 -24.10
N SER A 17 15.87 23.46 -24.95
CA SER A 17 15.38 22.09 -24.78
C SER A 17 16.45 21.04 -25.03
N GLU A 18 17.39 21.20 -25.96
CA GLU A 18 18.35 20.12 -26.27
C GLU A 18 19.32 19.79 -25.13
N VAL A 19 19.87 20.81 -24.46
CA VAL A 19 20.80 20.61 -23.33
C VAL A 19 20.07 19.99 -22.14
N TRP A 20 18.89 20.51 -21.79
CA TRP A 20 18.08 19.94 -20.71
C TRP A 20 17.50 18.56 -21.06
N LYS A 21 17.18 18.28 -22.34
CA LYS A 21 16.80 16.94 -22.82
C LYS A 21 17.97 15.95 -22.67
N LYS A 22 19.20 16.32 -23.05
CA LYS A 22 20.41 15.49 -22.87
C LYS A 22 20.74 15.21 -21.40
N PHE A 23 20.64 16.21 -20.52
CA PHE A 23 20.82 15.99 -19.08
C PHE A 23 19.63 15.23 -18.45
N SER A 24 18.43 15.27 -19.03
CA SER A 24 17.26 14.61 -18.47
C SER A 24 17.26 13.08 -18.59
N VAL A 25 17.91 12.53 -19.63
CA VAL A 25 17.90 11.06 -19.87
C VAL A 25 18.67 10.30 -18.79
N PRO A 26 19.91 10.65 -18.41
CA PRO A 26 20.59 9.97 -17.31
C PRO A 26 19.82 10.03 -15.99
N PHE A 27 19.21 11.18 -15.67
CA PHE A 27 18.40 11.31 -14.46
C PHE A 27 17.10 10.51 -14.52
N LEU A 28 16.47 10.40 -15.69
CA LEU A 28 15.31 9.54 -15.91
C LEU A 28 15.68 8.06 -15.73
N LEU A 29 16.78 7.61 -16.34
CA LEU A 29 17.27 6.24 -16.19
C LEU A 29 17.63 5.93 -14.73
N LEU A 30 18.26 6.88 -14.04
CA LEU A 30 18.54 6.76 -12.61
C LEU A 30 17.25 6.64 -11.81
N ALA A 31 16.24 7.49 -12.05
CA ALA A 31 14.96 7.42 -11.36
C ALA A 31 14.26 6.07 -11.58
N ILE A 32 14.25 5.58 -12.83
CA ILE A 32 13.71 4.27 -13.21
C ILE A 32 14.48 3.12 -12.54
N GLY A 33 15.78 3.30 -12.29
CA GLY A 33 16.65 2.33 -11.62
C GLY A 33 16.49 2.23 -10.10
N ILE A 34 15.95 3.26 -9.42
CA ILE A 34 15.80 3.25 -7.95
C ILE A 34 14.92 2.09 -7.44
N PRO A 35 13.75 1.78 -8.04
CA PRO A 35 12.98 0.59 -7.67
C PRO A 35 13.78 -0.71 -7.77
N TRP A 36 14.66 -0.83 -8.77
CA TRP A 36 15.51 -2.01 -8.97
C TRP A 36 16.62 -2.10 -7.93
N ILE A 37 17.23 -0.97 -7.57
CA ILE A 37 18.18 -0.91 -6.43
C ILE A 37 17.48 -1.45 -5.18
N LEU A 38 16.24 -1.02 -4.92
CA LEU A 38 15.47 -1.50 -3.78
C LEU A 38 15.18 -3.01 -3.86
N TYR A 39 14.81 -3.51 -5.04
CA TYR A 39 14.60 -4.94 -5.31
C TYR A 39 15.84 -5.79 -5.01
N PHE A 40 17.03 -5.35 -5.45
CA PHE A 40 18.26 -6.09 -5.21
C PHE A 40 18.76 -5.99 -3.77
N LEU A 41 18.44 -4.90 -3.06
CA LEU A 41 18.80 -4.73 -1.66
C LEU A 41 17.89 -5.56 -0.74
N ILE A 42 16.58 -5.53 -0.99
CA ILE A 42 15.58 -6.19 -0.15
C ILE A 42 15.32 -7.57 -0.74
N GLU A 43 15.96 -8.63 -0.22
CA GLU A 43 15.68 -10.02 -0.60
C GLU A 43 14.17 -10.35 -0.42
N PRO A 44 13.32 -10.27 -1.45
CA PRO A 44 11.89 -10.01 -1.23
C PRO A 44 11.15 -11.18 -0.56
N GLN A 45 11.70 -12.39 -0.70
CA GLN A 45 11.19 -13.62 -0.08
C GLN A 45 11.18 -13.61 1.44
N PHE A 46 11.97 -12.73 2.08
CA PHE A 46 12.08 -12.64 3.54
C PHE A 46 11.29 -11.45 4.11
N VAL A 47 10.62 -10.65 3.27
CA VAL A 47 9.74 -9.55 3.72
C VAL A 47 8.26 -9.98 3.74
N MET A 48 7.98 -11.27 3.53
CA MET A 48 6.64 -11.85 3.54
C MET A 48 6.06 -11.96 4.96
N SER A 49 5.63 -10.82 5.52
CA SER A 49 4.93 -10.79 6.79
C SER A 49 3.58 -10.09 6.67
N SER A 50 2.65 -10.42 7.57
CA SER A 50 1.33 -9.78 7.69
C SER A 50 0.63 -9.62 6.32
N ASP A 51 0.32 -8.39 5.89
CA ASP A 51 -0.35 -8.08 4.62
C ASP A 51 0.29 -8.76 3.40
N HIS A 52 1.62 -8.86 3.33
CA HIS A 52 2.30 -9.49 2.19
C HIS A 52 2.06 -10.99 2.15
N LEU A 53 2.10 -11.64 3.32
CA LEU A 53 1.83 -13.06 3.44
C LEU A 53 0.37 -13.36 3.10
N SER A 54 -0.58 -12.55 3.59
CA SER A 54 -2.00 -12.74 3.28
C SER A 54 -2.31 -12.60 1.78
N LYS A 55 -1.63 -11.69 1.07
CA LYS A 55 -1.73 -11.56 -0.41
C LYS A 55 -1.14 -12.76 -1.13
N TYR A 56 0.01 -13.24 -0.66
CA TYR A 56 0.61 -14.47 -1.18
C TYR A 56 -0.29 -15.67 -0.97
N ILE A 57 -0.87 -15.83 0.23
CA ILE A 57 -1.76 -16.94 0.54
C ILE A 57 -2.99 -16.91 -0.37
N LEU A 58 -3.58 -15.73 -0.62
CA LEU A 58 -4.68 -15.58 -1.57
C LEU A 58 -4.26 -16.05 -2.98
N GLY A 59 -3.12 -15.57 -3.48
CA GLY A 59 -2.61 -15.96 -4.81
C GLY A 59 -2.33 -17.45 -4.94
N GLU A 60 -1.63 -18.05 -3.97
CA GLU A 60 -1.40 -19.49 -3.94
C GLU A 60 -2.69 -20.29 -3.80
N SER A 61 -3.67 -19.83 -3.02
CA SER A 61 -4.95 -20.54 -2.87
C SER A 61 -5.70 -20.62 -4.21
N ILE A 62 -5.73 -19.51 -4.97
CA ILE A 62 -6.29 -19.47 -6.33
C ILE A 62 -5.49 -20.37 -7.28
N ARG A 63 -4.16 -20.37 -7.17
CA ARG A 63 -3.28 -21.20 -8.00
C ARG A 63 -3.50 -22.70 -7.74
N ILE A 64 -3.52 -23.11 -6.48
CA ILE A 64 -3.72 -24.50 -6.03
C ILE A 64 -5.10 -25.02 -6.44
N ASN A 65 -6.12 -24.16 -6.48
CA ASN A 65 -7.47 -24.54 -6.91
C ASN A 65 -7.72 -24.32 -8.42
N HIS A 66 -6.67 -24.10 -9.21
CA HIS A 66 -6.73 -23.93 -10.66
C HIS A 66 -7.67 -22.81 -11.13
N PHE A 67 -7.66 -21.67 -10.44
CA PHE A 67 -8.47 -20.48 -10.77
C PHE A 67 -9.99 -20.70 -10.69
N VAL A 68 -10.42 -21.75 -9.98
CA VAL A 68 -11.86 -22.08 -9.82
C VAL A 68 -12.50 -21.25 -8.71
N SER A 69 -11.75 -20.90 -7.67
CA SER A 69 -12.28 -20.20 -6.49
C SER A 69 -11.26 -19.26 -5.85
N ASP A 70 -11.74 -18.35 -5.01
CA ASP A 70 -10.93 -17.50 -4.13
C ASP A 70 -10.90 -17.99 -2.68
N ARG A 71 -11.42 -19.21 -2.43
CA ARG A 71 -11.39 -19.85 -1.12
C ARG A 71 -9.95 -19.98 -0.63
N LEU A 72 -9.68 -19.44 0.56
CA LEU A 72 -8.38 -19.56 1.22
C LEU A 72 -8.10 -21.00 1.61
N VAL A 73 -6.88 -21.45 1.34
CA VAL A 73 -6.37 -22.73 1.80
C VAL A 73 -5.84 -22.58 3.23
N TYR A 74 -6.43 -23.33 4.16
CA TYR A 74 -5.96 -23.43 5.53
C TYR A 74 -5.30 -24.81 5.78
N PRO A 75 -3.96 -24.87 5.99
CA PRO A 75 -3.23 -26.13 6.08
C PRO A 75 -3.67 -27.06 7.23
N ALA A 76 -4.23 -26.52 8.31
CA ALA A 76 -4.68 -27.29 9.47
C ALA A 76 -6.20 -27.56 9.50
N ILE A 77 -6.91 -27.39 8.38
CA ILE A 77 -8.38 -27.57 8.31
C ILE A 77 -8.87 -28.95 8.80
N LYS A 78 -8.04 -30.00 8.66
CA LYS A 78 -8.38 -31.35 9.15
C LYS A 78 -8.34 -31.45 10.68
N LEU A 79 -7.51 -30.65 11.33
CA LEU A 79 -7.31 -30.63 12.78
C LEU A 79 -8.18 -29.55 13.45
N ASP A 80 -8.46 -28.46 12.74
CA ASP A 80 -9.28 -27.33 13.17
C ASP A 80 -10.29 -26.96 12.06
N PRO A 81 -11.40 -27.71 11.95
CA PRO A 81 -12.42 -27.48 10.92
C PRO A 81 -13.22 -26.19 11.15
N THR A 82 -13.23 -25.66 12.38
CA THR A 82 -13.95 -24.43 12.74
C THR A 82 -13.10 -23.17 12.57
N LEU A 83 -11.82 -23.31 12.20
CA LEU A 83 -10.87 -22.22 11.99
C LEU A 83 -10.58 -21.41 13.25
N LYS A 84 -10.83 -21.99 14.43
CA LYS A 84 -10.68 -21.32 15.72
C LYS A 84 -9.23 -20.88 15.98
N PHE A 85 -8.27 -21.68 15.52
CA PHE A 85 -6.84 -21.47 15.73
C PHE A 85 -6.14 -21.02 14.44
N SER A 86 -6.88 -20.51 13.47
CA SER A 86 -6.33 -20.10 12.18
C SER A 86 -5.42 -18.89 12.30
N SER A 87 -4.26 -18.94 11.62
CA SER A 87 -3.37 -17.78 11.48
C SER A 87 -3.85 -16.79 10.42
N LEU A 88 -4.90 -17.12 9.66
CA LEU A 88 -5.39 -16.32 8.55
C LEU A 88 -6.19 -15.12 9.05
N ASP A 89 -6.16 -14.04 8.27
CA ASP A 89 -7.19 -13.02 8.31
C ASP A 89 -8.20 -13.36 7.21
N TYR A 90 -9.47 -13.54 7.57
CA TYR A 90 -10.49 -14.07 6.67
C TYR A 90 -11.87 -13.49 6.95
N LEU A 91 -12.76 -13.68 5.98
CA LEU A 91 -14.21 -13.45 6.10
C LEU A 91 -14.96 -14.72 5.73
N HIS A 92 -16.11 -14.93 6.37
CA HIS A 92 -17.07 -15.94 5.95
C HIS A 92 -18.01 -15.37 4.89
N VAL A 93 -18.09 -16.05 3.75
CA VAL A 93 -19.05 -15.76 2.68
C VAL A 93 -19.73 -17.07 2.31
N GLY A 94 -20.88 -17.33 2.95
CA GLY A 94 -21.50 -18.65 2.93
C GLY A 94 -20.59 -19.68 3.61
N ASP A 95 -20.28 -20.76 2.89
CA ASP A 95 -19.38 -21.84 3.30
C ASP A 95 -17.90 -21.57 3.00
N ARG A 96 -17.61 -20.50 2.24
CA ARG A 96 -16.25 -20.14 1.84
C ARG A 96 -15.61 -19.23 2.87
N ILE A 97 -14.32 -19.46 3.09
CA ILE A 97 -13.43 -18.48 3.71
C ILE A 97 -12.66 -17.72 2.64
N VAL A 98 -12.78 -16.40 2.66
CA VAL A 98 -12.19 -15.53 1.64
C VAL A 98 -11.23 -14.54 2.27
N SER A 99 -10.25 -14.09 1.48
CA SER A 99 -9.30 -13.07 1.90
C SER A 99 -9.96 -11.71 2.06
N PRO A 100 -9.51 -10.87 3.00
CA PRO A 100 -9.88 -9.46 3.03
C PRO A 100 -9.24 -8.66 1.87
N PHE A 101 -8.34 -9.26 1.08
CA PHE A 101 -7.77 -8.60 -0.10
C PHE A 101 -8.61 -8.85 -1.35
N PRO A 102 -8.63 -7.92 -2.32
CA PRO A 102 -9.40 -8.08 -3.54
C PRO A 102 -8.98 -9.31 -4.37
N ILE A 103 -9.94 -10.03 -4.92
CA ILE A 103 -9.69 -11.18 -5.81
C ILE A 103 -8.88 -10.81 -7.06
N GLY A 104 -9.04 -9.60 -7.59
CA GLY A 104 -8.24 -9.13 -8.73
C GLY A 104 -6.73 -9.16 -8.43
N LEU A 105 -6.34 -8.78 -7.22
CA LEU A 105 -4.95 -8.90 -6.76
C LEU A 105 -4.52 -10.37 -6.64
N GLY A 106 -5.40 -11.21 -6.07
CA GLY A 106 -5.18 -12.65 -5.94
C GLY A 106 -4.93 -13.33 -7.28
N ALA A 107 -5.72 -13.02 -8.31
CA ALA A 107 -5.58 -13.55 -9.65
C ALA A 107 -4.25 -13.13 -10.30
N VAL A 108 -3.84 -11.86 -10.16
CA VAL A 108 -2.53 -11.39 -10.63
C VAL A 108 -1.41 -12.16 -9.92
N TYR A 109 -1.48 -12.30 -8.60
CA TYR A 109 -0.49 -13.08 -7.85
C TYR A 109 -0.45 -14.54 -8.32
N ALA A 110 -1.59 -15.19 -8.48
CA ALA A 110 -1.68 -16.59 -8.91
C ALA A 110 -0.98 -16.82 -10.27
N VAL A 111 -1.21 -15.93 -11.25
CA VAL A 111 -0.54 -16.00 -12.56
C VAL A 111 0.97 -15.81 -12.43
N LEU A 112 1.42 -14.80 -11.67
CA LEU A 112 2.85 -14.54 -11.51
C LEU A 112 3.58 -15.65 -10.73
N LEU A 113 2.91 -16.23 -9.74
CA LEU A 113 3.42 -17.36 -8.97
C LEU A 113 3.59 -18.60 -9.83
N GLU A 114 2.63 -18.87 -10.74
CA GLU A 114 2.71 -20.01 -11.67
C GLU A 114 3.87 -19.84 -12.68
N ILE A 115 4.11 -18.63 -13.16
CA ILE A 115 5.14 -18.37 -14.20
C ILE A 115 6.56 -18.33 -13.62
N GLY A 116 6.77 -17.62 -12.51
CA GLY A 116 8.11 -17.32 -12.00
C GLY A 116 8.21 -17.26 -10.48
N GLY A 117 7.22 -17.81 -9.78
CA GLY A 117 7.16 -17.81 -8.34
C GLY A 117 7.18 -16.41 -7.73
N LEU A 118 7.60 -16.34 -6.47
CA LEU A 118 7.55 -15.10 -5.71
C LEU A 118 8.51 -14.02 -6.25
N GLN A 119 9.65 -14.41 -6.80
CA GLN A 119 10.62 -13.45 -7.36
C GLN A 119 9.99 -12.62 -8.48
N LEU A 120 9.16 -13.26 -9.32
CA LEU A 120 8.45 -12.56 -10.39
C LEU A 120 7.42 -11.56 -9.86
N VAL A 121 6.72 -11.85 -8.76
CA VAL A 121 5.78 -10.91 -8.11
C VAL A 121 6.48 -9.59 -7.77
N TYR A 122 7.65 -9.65 -7.13
CA TYR A 122 8.40 -8.45 -6.74
C TYR A 122 9.13 -7.79 -7.91
N THR A 123 9.55 -8.57 -8.91
CA THR A 123 10.09 -8.04 -10.17
C THR A 123 9.03 -7.20 -10.88
N VAL A 124 7.80 -7.71 -10.97
CA VAL A 124 6.67 -7.00 -11.58
C VAL A 124 6.28 -5.77 -10.75
N ALA A 125 6.35 -5.83 -9.42
CA ALA A 125 6.15 -4.66 -8.56
C ALA A 125 7.18 -3.55 -8.85
N ALA A 126 8.47 -3.89 -9.01
CA ALA A 126 9.49 -2.94 -9.43
C ALA A 126 9.18 -2.35 -10.82
N CYS A 127 8.76 -3.19 -11.78
CA CYS A 127 8.30 -2.74 -13.10
C CYS A 127 7.14 -1.75 -13.01
N PHE A 128 6.12 -2.00 -12.17
CA PHE A 128 4.99 -1.08 -12.04
C PHE A 128 5.43 0.32 -11.59
N VAL A 129 6.35 0.40 -10.62
CA VAL A 129 6.89 1.68 -10.15
C VAL A 129 7.76 2.33 -11.23
N SER A 130 8.66 1.58 -11.87
CA SER A 130 9.52 2.07 -12.96
C SER A 130 8.70 2.62 -14.13
N ILE A 131 7.66 1.91 -14.56
CA ILE A 131 6.75 2.37 -15.62
C ILE A 131 5.99 3.60 -15.14
N SER A 132 5.52 3.63 -13.89
CA SER A 132 4.86 4.83 -13.34
C SER A 132 5.76 6.07 -13.42
N ILE A 133 7.05 5.95 -13.08
CA ILE A 133 8.04 7.04 -13.22
C ILE A 133 8.19 7.48 -14.67
N LEU A 134 8.25 6.53 -15.60
CA LEU A 134 8.30 6.82 -17.03
C LEU A 134 7.04 7.58 -17.51
N LEU A 135 5.84 7.16 -17.07
CA LEU A 135 4.60 7.83 -17.41
C LEU A 135 4.53 9.28 -16.88
N LEU A 136 5.12 9.55 -15.72
CA LEU A 136 5.24 10.92 -15.21
C LEU A 136 6.09 11.81 -16.13
N ASN A 137 7.14 11.27 -16.72
CA ASN A 137 7.89 11.99 -17.74
C ASN A 137 7.06 12.20 -19.01
N LEU A 138 6.49 11.11 -19.56
CA LEU A 138 5.84 11.10 -20.86
C LEU A 138 4.55 11.92 -20.90
N PHE A 139 3.68 11.76 -19.91
CA PHE A 139 2.35 12.39 -19.90
C PHE A 139 2.31 13.69 -19.09
N PHE A 140 3.13 13.79 -18.05
CA PHE A 140 3.12 14.95 -17.16
C PHE A 140 4.28 15.92 -17.42
N GLY A 141 5.27 15.55 -18.23
CA GLY A 141 6.43 16.40 -18.55
C GLY A 141 7.35 16.63 -17.35
N VAL A 142 7.34 15.71 -16.37
CA VAL A 142 8.17 15.83 -15.16
C VAL A 142 9.63 15.56 -15.53
N SER A 143 10.54 16.48 -15.19
CA SER A 143 11.95 16.35 -15.54
C SER A 143 12.65 15.27 -14.69
N GLY A 144 13.73 14.69 -15.23
CA GLY A 144 14.48 13.62 -14.55
C GLY A 144 14.91 13.96 -13.11
N GLY A 145 15.37 15.19 -12.86
CA GLY A 145 15.71 15.63 -11.50
C GLY A 145 14.52 15.64 -10.54
N TRP A 146 13.33 16.05 -11.00
CA TRP A 146 12.10 15.95 -10.22
C TRP A 146 11.64 14.51 -10.02
N LEU A 147 11.86 13.62 -11.00
CA LEU A 147 11.57 12.19 -10.83
C LEU A 147 12.45 11.55 -9.76
N ILE A 148 13.73 11.95 -9.68
CA ILE A 148 14.61 11.54 -8.57
C ILE A 148 14.09 12.08 -7.24
N ALA A 149 13.65 13.35 -7.19
CA ALA A 149 13.06 13.92 -5.99
C ALA A 149 11.79 13.16 -5.56
N ILE A 150 10.88 12.84 -6.48
CA ILE A 150 9.71 12.00 -6.20
C ILE A 150 10.16 10.64 -5.66
N SER A 151 11.18 10.03 -6.28
CA SER A 151 11.63 8.68 -5.91
C SER A 151 12.30 8.60 -4.55
N LEU A 152 13.08 9.62 -4.16
CA LEU A 152 13.90 9.60 -2.93
C LEU A 152 13.33 10.45 -1.79
N CYS A 153 12.59 11.51 -2.09
CA CYS A 153 12.06 12.46 -1.09
C CYS A 153 10.60 12.17 -0.73
N THR A 154 10.00 11.11 -1.28
CA THR A 154 8.63 10.70 -0.98
C THR A 154 8.57 9.19 -0.78
N SER A 155 7.43 8.68 -0.31
CA SER A 155 7.19 7.25 -0.18
C SER A 155 6.76 6.57 -1.49
N PHE A 156 6.90 7.24 -2.65
CA PHE A 156 6.46 6.72 -3.96
C PHE A 156 7.11 5.37 -4.28
N VAL A 157 8.44 5.27 -4.22
CA VAL A 157 9.12 4.00 -4.53
C VAL A 157 8.91 2.98 -3.43
N THR A 158 9.07 3.35 -2.16
CA THR A 158 8.98 2.42 -1.04
C THR A 158 7.59 1.81 -0.91
N ASN A 159 6.52 2.62 -0.93
CA ASN A 159 5.16 2.11 -0.86
C ASN A 159 4.76 1.36 -2.12
N GLY A 160 5.10 1.88 -3.30
CA GLY A 160 4.73 1.25 -4.58
C GLY A 160 5.41 -0.10 -4.80
N PHE A 161 6.66 -0.24 -4.35
CA PHE A 161 7.41 -1.50 -4.46
C PHE A 161 6.98 -2.52 -3.41
N LEU A 162 6.88 -2.13 -2.14
CA LEU A 162 6.51 -3.05 -1.06
C LEU A 162 5.05 -3.51 -1.24
N PHE A 163 4.13 -2.59 -1.55
CA PHE A 163 2.72 -2.93 -1.72
C PHE A 163 2.37 -2.97 -3.21
N ALA A 164 2.51 -4.14 -3.84
CA ALA A 164 2.29 -4.32 -5.29
C ALA A 164 0.89 -3.85 -5.76
N ASP A 165 -0.13 -3.98 -4.91
CA ASP A 165 -1.47 -3.43 -5.12
C ASP A 165 -1.50 -1.90 -5.20
N VAL A 166 -0.71 -1.22 -4.35
CA VAL A 166 -0.54 0.23 -4.39
C VAL A 166 0.18 0.64 -5.68
N GLY A 167 1.28 -0.03 -6.01
CA GLY A 167 2.05 0.22 -7.23
C GLY A 167 1.23 0.02 -8.51
N LEU A 168 0.46 -1.08 -8.58
CA LEU A 168 -0.41 -1.38 -9.72
C LEU A 168 -1.56 -0.38 -9.85
N ALA A 169 -2.27 -0.06 -8.77
CA ALA A 169 -3.34 0.93 -8.81
C ALA A 169 -2.82 2.30 -9.27
N ASN A 170 -1.65 2.72 -8.76
CA ASN A 170 -1.02 3.96 -9.17
C ASN A 170 -0.64 3.96 -10.66
N LEU A 171 -0.05 2.87 -11.16
CA LEU A 171 0.26 2.71 -12.58
C LEU A 171 -0.99 2.88 -13.45
N LEU A 172 -2.09 2.20 -13.12
CA LEU A 172 -3.34 2.26 -13.88
C LEU A 172 -3.95 3.66 -13.87
N VAL A 173 -3.98 4.32 -12.70
CA VAL A 173 -4.48 5.71 -12.58
C VAL A 173 -3.63 6.68 -13.39
N LEU A 174 -2.30 6.62 -13.27
CA LEU A 174 -1.39 7.48 -14.02
C LEU A 174 -1.45 7.23 -15.53
N PHE A 175 -1.63 5.99 -15.95
CA PHE A 175 -1.73 5.65 -17.36
C PHE A 175 -3.02 6.20 -17.98
N GLY A 176 -4.19 5.92 -17.39
CA GLY A 176 -5.46 6.38 -17.93
C GLY A 176 -5.62 7.91 -17.86
N ILE A 177 -5.33 8.55 -16.72
CA ILE A 177 -5.38 10.03 -16.62
C ILE A 177 -4.30 10.66 -17.50
N GLY A 178 -3.13 10.05 -17.57
CA GLY A 178 -2.02 10.55 -18.38
C GLY A 178 -2.33 10.56 -19.88
N LEU A 179 -3.01 9.56 -20.41
CA LEU A 179 -3.49 9.56 -21.80
C LEU A 179 -4.43 10.72 -22.09
N LEU A 180 -5.39 10.97 -21.18
CA LEU A 180 -6.31 12.10 -21.30
C LEU A 180 -5.57 13.45 -21.25
N VAL A 181 -4.64 13.61 -20.30
CA VAL A 181 -3.80 14.80 -20.17
C VAL A 181 -2.94 15.02 -21.42
N PHE A 182 -2.33 13.96 -21.94
CA PHE A 182 -1.49 14.01 -23.12
C PHE A 182 -2.27 14.47 -24.35
N GLN A 183 -3.50 13.97 -24.52
CA GLN A 183 -4.42 14.40 -25.58
C GLN A 183 -4.65 15.91 -25.54
N GLU A 184 -4.97 16.44 -24.35
CA GLU A 184 -5.30 17.85 -24.16
C GLU A 184 -4.10 18.77 -24.40
N GLU A 185 -2.92 18.39 -23.91
CA GLU A 185 -1.73 19.24 -24.03
C GLU A 185 -1.13 19.22 -25.43
N GLN A 186 -1.08 18.05 -26.06
CA GLN A 186 -0.52 17.91 -27.41
C GLN A 186 -1.52 18.36 -28.50
N LYS A 187 -2.77 18.68 -28.13
CA LYS A 187 -3.88 18.96 -29.06
C LYS A 187 -4.03 17.88 -30.14
N LYS A 188 -3.66 16.64 -29.83
CA LYS A 188 -3.81 15.48 -30.71
C LYS A 188 -5.12 14.81 -30.36
N ASP A 189 -5.90 14.37 -31.33
CA ASP A 189 -7.05 13.51 -31.05
C ASP A 189 -6.56 12.06 -30.98
N LEU A 190 -6.63 11.43 -29.81
CA LEU A 190 -6.32 10.01 -29.65
C LEU A 190 -7.49 9.11 -30.07
N GLY A 191 -8.65 9.70 -30.36
CA GLY A 191 -9.86 9.00 -30.73
C GLY A 191 -10.66 8.49 -29.52
N GLY A 192 -11.98 8.43 -29.69
CA GLY A 192 -12.91 8.08 -28.61
C GLY A 192 -12.68 6.69 -27.99
N ARG A 193 -12.20 5.71 -28.76
CA ARG A 193 -11.87 4.36 -28.26
C ARG A 193 -10.74 4.39 -27.24
N VAL A 194 -9.71 5.21 -27.49
CA VAL A 194 -8.57 5.36 -26.57
C VAL A 194 -9.03 6.04 -25.29
N LEU A 195 -9.89 7.06 -25.39
CA LEU A 195 -10.47 7.71 -24.21
C LEU A 195 -11.33 6.77 -23.38
N PHE A 196 -12.17 5.95 -24.03
CA PHE A 196 -12.94 4.91 -23.35
C PHE A 196 -12.02 3.93 -22.61
N LEU A 197 -10.98 3.43 -23.29
CA LEU A 197 -10.04 2.50 -22.68
C LEU A 197 -9.26 3.16 -21.53
N ALA A 198 -8.85 4.42 -21.68
CA ALA A 198 -8.17 5.17 -20.62
C ALA A 198 -9.06 5.31 -19.36
N GLY A 199 -10.34 5.62 -19.55
CA GLY A 199 -11.32 5.63 -18.47
C GLY A 199 -11.50 4.25 -17.83
N ALA A 200 -11.63 3.21 -18.64
CA ALA A 200 -11.77 1.84 -18.17
C ALA A 200 -10.57 1.36 -17.36
N ILE A 201 -9.34 1.71 -17.78
CA ILE A 201 -8.09 1.43 -17.06
C ILE A 201 -8.07 2.13 -15.70
N CYS A 202 -8.46 3.42 -15.62
CA CYS A 202 -8.58 4.10 -14.33
C CYS A 202 -9.63 3.45 -13.44
N GLY A 203 -10.78 3.06 -14.01
CA GLY A 203 -11.82 2.34 -13.29
C GLY A 203 -11.34 0.99 -12.78
N PHE A 204 -10.49 0.29 -13.54
CA PHE A 204 -9.93 -1.00 -13.14
C PHE A 204 -9.00 -0.90 -11.91
N ALA A 205 -8.44 0.28 -11.60
CA ALA A 205 -7.61 0.48 -10.40
C ALA A 205 -8.36 0.18 -9.08
N ILE A 206 -9.69 0.33 -9.03
CA ILE A 206 -10.51 0.01 -7.84
C ILE A 206 -10.44 -1.48 -7.47
N TRP A 207 -10.17 -2.36 -8.45
CA TRP A 207 -10.05 -3.80 -8.24
C TRP A 207 -8.83 -4.19 -7.40
N PHE A 208 -7.89 -3.26 -7.22
CA PHE A 208 -6.70 -3.46 -6.40
C PHE A 208 -6.74 -2.59 -5.14
N ARG A 209 -7.18 -1.34 -5.27
CA ARG A 209 -7.21 -0.33 -4.19
C ARG A 209 -8.47 0.53 -4.26
N ILE A 210 -9.33 0.42 -3.25
CA ILE A 210 -10.62 1.14 -3.19
C ILE A 210 -10.44 2.66 -3.11
N GLU A 211 -9.30 3.14 -2.60
CA GLU A 211 -8.95 4.56 -2.52
C GLU A 211 -8.91 5.21 -3.92
N SER A 212 -8.65 4.40 -4.96
CA SER A 212 -8.70 4.83 -6.37
C SER A 212 -10.08 5.28 -6.81
N LEU A 213 -11.16 4.72 -6.24
CA LEU A 213 -12.54 5.15 -6.52
C LEU A 213 -12.71 6.63 -6.17
N ILE A 214 -12.29 7.00 -4.95
CA ILE A 214 -12.41 8.37 -4.42
C ILE A 214 -11.56 9.32 -5.25
N PHE A 215 -10.29 8.97 -5.46
CA PHE A 215 -9.35 9.83 -6.18
C PHE A 215 -9.80 10.08 -7.63
N VAL A 216 -10.13 9.02 -8.38
CA VAL A 216 -10.50 9.15 -9.80
C VAL A 216 -11.87 9.81 -9.95
N SER A 217 -12.83 9.54 -9.04
CA SER A 217 -14.12 10.23 -9.04
C SER A 217 -13.97 11.74 -8.83
N LEU A 218 -13.10 12.15 -7.88
CA LEU A 218 -12.80 13.57 -7.67
C LEU A 218 -12.10 14.19 -8.89
N PHE A 219 -11.18 13.47 -9.52
CA PHE A 219 -10.55 13.91 -10.78
C PHE A 219 -11.60 14.16 -11.86
N ILE A 220 -12.47 13.19 -12.13
CA ILE A 220 -13.55 13.30 -13.11
C ILE A 220 -14.48 14.46 -12.75
N PHE A 221 -14.85 14.61 -11.47
CA PHE A 221 -15.70 15.71 -11.01
C PHE A 221 -15.10 17.08 -11.33
N PHE A 222 -13.83 17.32 -10.99
CA PHE A 222 -13.17 18.60 -11.28
C PHE A 222 -12.90 18.80 -12.78
N TRP A 223 -12.63 17.73 -13.50
CA TRP A 223 -12.38 17.76 -14.93
C TRP A 223 -13.66 18.09 -15.72
N LEU A 224 -14.76 17.38 -15.46
CA LEU A 224 -16.07 17.68 -16.06
C LEU A 224 -16.60 19.04 -15.59
N GLY A 225 -16.45 19.38 -14.31
CA GLY A 225 -16.83 20.67 -13.78
C GLY A 225 -16.16 21.83 -14.52
N SER A 226 -14.86 21.69 -14.85
CA SER A 226 -14.18 22.67 -15.68
C SER A 226 -14.70 22.73 -17.11
N ASP A 227 -15.10 21.60 -17.71
CA ASP A 227 -15.64 21.59 -19.06
C ASP A 227 -17.02 22.26 -19.12
N ILE A 228 -17.87 22.01 -18.13
CA ILE A 228 -19.19 22.65 -17.99
C ILE A 228 -19.03 24.16 -17.85
N LEU A 229 -18.10 24.62 -17.00
CA LEU A 229 -17.85 26.06 -16.80
C LEU A 229 -17.38 26.76 -18.08
N ARG A 230 -16.66 26.05 -18.96
CA ARG A 230 -16.10 26.61 -20.20
C ARG A 230 -17.06 26.56 -21.38
N ASN A 231 -17.68 25.41 -21.59
CA ASN A 231 -18.42 25.07 -22.81
C ASN A 231 -19.93 24.95 -22.59
N GLY A 232 -20.40 25.08 -21.34
CA GLY A 232 -21.78 24.86 -20.96
C GLY A 232 -22.17 23.38 -20.92
N ILE A 233 -23.28 23.09 -20.24
CA ILE A 233 -23.73 21.71 -19.99
C ILE A 233 -24.10 20.94 -21.27
N ARG A 234 -24.51 21.62 -22.34
CA ARG A 234 -24.88 20.99 -23.61
C ARG A 234 -23.71 20.27 -24.27
N ASN A 235 -22.49 20.78 -24.11
CA ASN A 235 -21.30 20.16 -24.72
C ASN A 235 -20.93 18.82 -24.04
N LEU A 236 -21.42 18.62 -22.81
CA LEU A 236 -21.23 17.40 -22.04
C LEU A 236 -22.03 16.22 -22.60
N LEU A 237 -22.99 16.43 -23.50
CA LEU A 237 -23.74 15.32 -24.13
C LEU A 237 -23.16 14.89 -25.48
N VAL A 238 -22.37 15.75 -26.12
CA VAL A 238 -21.92 15.56 -27.52
C VAL A 238 -20.41 15.29 -27.62
N SER A 239 -19.66 15.62 -26.57
CA SER A 239 -18.20 15.48 -26.58
C SER A 239 -17.73 14.03 -26.48
N ASN A 240 -16.83 13.63 -27.38
CA ASN A 240 -16.09 12.37 -27.29
C ASN A 240 -15.28 12.25 -25.98
N ARG A 241 -15.04 13.36 -25.27
CA ARG A 241 -14.36 13.37 -23.98
C ARG A 241 -15.13 12.56 -22.93
N ASN A 242 -16.46 12.51 -23.01
CA ASN A 242 -17.27 11.70 -22.08
C ASN A 242 -17.07 10.20 -22.21
N LEU A 243 -16.46 9.72 -23.31
CA LEU A 243 -16.11 8.32 -23.43
C LEU A 243 -15.15 7.87 -22.32
N PHE A 244 -14.29 8.78 -21.80
CA PHE A 244 -13.50 8.51 -20.61
C PHE A 244 -14.38 8.21 -19.38
N LEU A 245 -15.41 9.03 -19.14
CA LEU A 245 -16.37 8.80 -18.06
C LEU A 245 -17.09 7.45 -18.26
N TYR A 246 -17.55 7.15 -19.48
CA TYR A 246 -18.25 5.90 -19.74
C TYR A 246 -17.36 4.68 -19.53
N GLY A 247 -16.11 4.72 -19.98
CA GLY A 247 -15.14 3.66 -19.71
C GLY A 247 -14.93 3.45 -18.22
N TYR A 248 -14.75 4.55 -17.47
CA TYR A 248 -14.62 4.52 -16.02
C TYR A 248 -15.84 3.89 -15.34
N LEU A 249 -17.04 4.36 -15.69
CA LEU A 249 -18.30 3.86 -15.11
C LEU A 249 -18.52 2.39 -15.43
N VAL A 250 -18.22 1.93 -16.65
CA VAL A 250 -18.32 0.50 -17.01
C VAL A 250 -17.43 -0.35 -16.09
N SER A 251 -16.16 0.01 -15.92
CA SER A 251 -15.25 -0.73 -15.03
C SER A 251 -15.68 -0.71 -13.55
N VAL A 252 -16.20 0.43 -13.07
CA VAL A 252 -16.69 0.58 -11.68
C VAL A 252 -17.99 -0.20 -11.47
N CYS A 253 -18.92 -0.17 -12.41
CA CYS A 253 -20.14 -0.96 -12.36
C CYS A 253 -19.82 -2.46 -12.36
N LEU A 254 -18.91 -2.92 -13.21
CA LEU A 254 -18.45 -4.31 -13.22
C LEU A 254 -17.84 -4.73 -11.87
N PHE A 255 -17.06 -3.84 -11.24
CA PHE A 255 -16.54 -4.08 -9.89
C PHE A 255 -17.67 -4.28 -8.87
N PHE A 256 -18.64 -3.37 -8.80
CA PHE A 256 -19.75 -3.46 -7.85
C PHE A 256 -20.61 -4.69 -8.09
N VAL A 257 -20.93 -4.98 -9.35
CA VAL A 257 -21.71 -6.16 -9.74
C VAL A 257 -20.99 -7.43 -9.34
N GLN A 258 -19.71 -7.57 -9.70
CA GLN A 258 -18.92 -8.75 -9.33
C GLN A 258 -18.89 -8.94 -7.81
N ASN A 259 -18.58 -7.90 -7.06
CA ASN A 259 -18.46 -8.03 -5.61
C ASN A 259 -19.81 -8.31 -4.94
N ALA A 260 -20.90 -7.70 -5.43
CA ALA A 260 -22.24 -8.00 -4.94
C ALA A 260 -22.59 -9.48 -5.14
N PHE A 261 -22.30 -10.03 -6.33
CA PHE A 261 -22.55 -11.45 -6.63
C PHE A 261 -21.64 -12.41 -5.86
N LEU A 262 -20.34 -12.11 -5.74
CA LEU A 262 -19.38 -13.02 -5.12
C LEU A 262 -19.36 -12.96 -3.60
N TYR A 263 -19.65 -11.79 -3.01
CA TYR A 263 -19.40 -11.49 -1.60
C TYR A 263 -20.60 -10.94 -0.83
N ASN A 264 -21.77 -10.77 -1.47
CA ASN A 264 -22.92 -10.07 -0.88
C ASN A 264 -22.57 -8.66 -0.39
N SER A 265 -21.58 -8.01 -1.01
CA SER A 265 -21.09 -6.68 -0.65
C SER A 265 -20.61 -5.95 -1.89
N ALA A 266 -21.21 -4.82 -2.26
CA ALA A 266 -20.81 -4.08 -3.45
C ALA A 266 -19.35 -3.58 -3.38
N LEU A 267 -18.89 -3.19 -2.19
CA LEU A 267 -17.52 -2.70 -1.97
C LEU A 267 -16.50 -3.83 -1.76
N GLY A 268 -16.95 -5.09 -1.78
CA GLY A 268 -16.11 -6.28 -1.71
C GLY A 268 -15.57 -6.59 -0.31
N PRO A 269 -14.73 -7.64 -0.20
CA PRO A 269 -14.31 -8.20 1.08
C PRO A 269 -13.40 -7.24 1.86
N ARG A 270 -12.63 -6.39 1.18
CA ARG A 270 -11.76 -5.41 1.84
C ARG A 270 -12.55 -4.40 2.66
N TYR A 271 -13.66 -3.91 2.12
CA TYR A 271 -14.54 -3.00 2.85
C TYR A 271 -15.21 -3.73 4.00
N THR A 272 -15.80 -4.90 3.75
CA THR A 272 -16.51 -5.69 4.77
C THR A 272 -15.61 -6.02 5.97
N TYR A 273 -14.37 -6.47 5.73
CA TYR A 273 -13.40 -6.78 6.79
C TYR A 273 -13.04 -5.57 7.64
N ASN A 274 -13.05 -4.38 7.03
CA ASN A 274 -12.66 -3.15 7.71
C ASN A 274 -13.87 -2.28 8.10
N ALA A 275 -15.10 -2.79 7.99
CA ALA A 275 -16.31 -1.97 8.11
C ALA A 275 -16.40 -1.27 9.46
N GLU A 276 -16.13 -1.97 10.56
CA GLU A 276 -16.11 -1.42 11.92
C GLU A 276 -15.10 -0.28 12.05
N GLY A 277 -13.88 -0.51 11.54
CA GLY A 277 -12.82 0.50 11.51
C GLY A 277 -13.13 1.66 10.57
N ILE A 278 -14.00 1.52 9.56
CA ILE A 278 -14.42 2.62 8.66
C ILE A 278 -15.57 3.40 9.30
N SER A 279 -16.55 2.72 9.89
CA SER A 279 -17.79 3.29 10.43
C SER A 279 -17.67 3.87 11.84
N SER A 280 -16.51 3.80 12.49
CA SER A 280 -16.33 4.37 13.82
C SER A 280 -16.47 5.91 13.79
N ASN A 281 -16.79 6.49 14.95
CA ASN A 281 -17.05 7.92 15.08
C ASN A 281 -15.85 8.76 14.60
N PRO A 282 -16.05 9.78 13.74
CA PRO A 282 -14.96 10.62 13.25
C PRO A 282 -14.14 11.32 14.34
N LEU A 283 -14.76 11.67 15.49
CA LEU A 283 -14.03 12.29 16.60
C LEU A 283 -13.08 11.28 17.27
N ASP A 284 -13.51 10.03 17.42
CA ASP A 284 -12.69 8.96 17.99
C ASP A 284 -11.50 8.62 17.07
N LYS A 285 -11.65 8.88 15.75
CA LYS A 285 -10.63 8.66 14.73
C LYS A 285 -9.68 9.83 14.49
N LEU A 286 -9.85 10.96 15.20
CA LEU A 286 -9.02 12.14 14.98
C LEU A 286 -7.52 11.81 15.12
N THR A 287 -7.17 10.96 16.08
CA THR A 287 -5.79 10.48 16.28
C THR A 287 -5.27 9.72 15.06
N THR A 288 -6.05 8.79 14.51
CA THR A 288 -5.73 8.08 13.27
C THR A 288 -5.50 9.04 12.11
N TYR A 289 -6.35 10.06 11.96
CA TYR A 289 -6.21 11.06 10.89
C TYR A 289 -4.91 11.85 11.03
N LEU A 290 -4.58 12.30 12.24
CA LEU A 290 -3.34 13.02 12.53
C LEU A 290 -2.11 12.14 12.29
N VAL A 291 -2.17 10.84 12.62
CA VAL A 291 -1.07 9.89 12.33
C VAL A 291 -0.88 9.69 10.83
N ILE A 292 -1.96 9.53 10.06
CA ILE A 292 -1.88 9.37 8.60
C ILE A 292 -1.29 10.62 7.93
N LEU A 293 -1.66 11.82 8.41
CA LEU A 293 -1.22 13.09 7.82
C LEU A 293 0.16 13.53 8.29
N PHE A 294 0.43 13.52 9.60
CA PHE A 294 1.63 14.11 10.18
C PHE A 294 2.55 13.08 10.84
N GLY A 295 1.99 12.02 11.41
CA GLY A 295 2.73 10.95 12.08
C GLY A 295 2.43 10.85 13.58
N GLY A 296 2.91 9.78 14.19
CA GLY A 296 2.69 9.43 15.59
C GLY A 296 3.06 7.97 15.84
N ASN A 297 3.22 7.57 17.10
CA ASN A 297 3.61 6.20 17.48
C ASN A 297 4.85 5.67 16.73
N LEU A 298 5.88 6.52 16.59
CA LEU A 298 7.13 6.27 15.84
C LEU A 298 6.98 6.15 14.31
N ARG A 299 5.82 6.50 13.75
CA ARG A 299 5.49 6.43 12.32
C ARG A 299 5.45 7.82 11.68
N LEU A 300 5.76 7.89 10.39
CA LEU A 300 5.69 9.13 9.60
C LEU A 300 4.40 9.17 8.78
N GLY A 301 3.63 10.26 8.92
CA GLY A 301 2.48 10.55 8.08
C GLY A 301 2.87 11.12 6.71
N PHE A 302 1.90 11.41 5.85
CA PHE A 302 2.12 11.94 4.51
C PHE A 302 2.97 13.23 4.48
N PHE A 303 2.59 14.24 5.26
CA PHE A 303 3.35 15.49 5.44
C PHE A 303 4.55 15.31 6.37
N GLY A 304 4.51 14.37 7.31
CA GLY A 304 5.66 14.02 8.14
C GLY A 304 6.80 13.41 7.32
N TYR A 305 6.47 12.60 6.31
CA TYR A 305 7.44 11.99 5.40
C TYR A 305 8.01 13.03 4.44
N THR A 306 7.14 13.84 3.83
CA THR A 306 7.52 14.88 2.84
C THR A 306 6.96 16.25 3.26
N PRO A 307 7.61 16.98 4.19
CA PRO A 307 7.12 18.27 4.68
C PRO A 307 6.97 19.34 3.59
N ALA A 308 7.72 19.21 2.49
CA ALA A 308 7.57 20.08 1.32
C ALA A 308 6.14 20.08 0.77
N PHE A 309 5.42 18.95 0.85
CA PHE A 309 4.02 18.88 0.42
C PHE A 309 3.10 19.80 1.24
N LEU A 310 3.35 19.94 2.54
CA LEU A 310 2.59 20.87 3.38
C LEU A 310 2.88 22.33 3.00
N LEU A 311 4.16 22.65 2.75
CA LEU A 311 4.56 23.98 2.27
C LEU A 311 3.87 24.32 0.95
N GLY A 312 3.86 23.38 0.00
CA GLY A 312 3.17 23.53 -1.27
C GLY A 312 1.67 23.77 -1.12
N LEU A 313 1.02 23.02 -0.23
CA LEU A 313 -0.40 23.18 0.09
C LEU A 313 -0.71 24.56 0.69
N VAL A 314 0.03 24.96 1.72
CA VAL A 314 -0.16 26.27 2.38
C VAL A 314 0.06 27.39 1.37
N PHE A 315 1.12 27.33 0.57
CA PHE A 315 1.36 28.32 -0.47
C PHE A 315 0.21 28.37 -1.49
N TYR A 316 -0.31 27.23 -1.92
CA TYR A 316 -1.44 27.18 -2.85
C TYR A 316 -2.70 27.81 -2.24
N LEU A 317 -3.06 27.44 -1.01
CA LEU A 317 -4.24 27.96 -0.30
C LEU A 317 -4.13 29.47 -0.07
N VAL A 318 -3.00 29.94 0.46
CA VAL A 318 -2.73 31.37 0.70
C VAL A 318 -2.76 32.13 -0.63
N SER A 319 -2.02 31.67 -1.63
CA SER A 319 -1.95 32.37 -2.90
C SER A 319 -3.27 32.34 -3.68
N GLY A 320 -4.15 31.36 -3.44
CA GLY A 320 -5.52 31.32 -3.95
C GLY A 320 -6.45 32.30 -3.22
N PHE A 321 -6.33 32.40 -1.90
CA PHE A 321 -7.14 33.29 -1.06
C PHE A 321 -6.84 34.77 -1.30
N PHE A 322 -5.56 35.11 -1.51
CA PHE A 322 -5.11 36.48 -1.79
C PHE A 322 -5.14 36.85 -3.28
N SER A 323 -5.63 35.97 -4.15
CA SER A 323 -5.82 36.30 -5.57
C SER A 323 -7.07 37.17 -5.75
N ARG A 324 -6.95 38.29 -6.49
CA ARG A 324 -8.08 39.17 -6.80
C ARG A 324 -9.24 38.37 -7.44
N PRO A 325 -10.50 38.62 -7.07
CA PRO A 325 -11.66 37.86 -7.56
C PRO A 325 -11.78 37.86 -9.09
N GLU A 326 -11.38 38.94 -9.75
CA GLU A 326 -11.33 39.06 -11.22
C GLU A 326 -10.39 38.04 -11.87
N LYS A 327 -9.19 37.84 -11.31
CA LYS A 327 -8.22 36.83 -11.79
C LYS A 327 -8.69 35.40 -11.52
N ARG A 328 -9.46 35.20 -10.45
CA ARG A 328 -10.06 33.91 -10.11
C ARG A 328 -11.10 33.51 -11.16
N ASN A 329 -11.92 34.46 -11.60
CA ASN A 329 -12.89 34.26 -12.68
C ASN A 329 -12.22 34.04 -14.04
N GLU A 330 -11.09 34.68 -14.31
CA GLU A 330 -10.33 34.50 -15.56
C GLU A 330 -9.68 33.10 -15.67
N VAL A 331 -9.12 32.55 -14.59
CA VAL A 331 -8.59 31.17 -14.54
C VAL A 331 -9.71 30.13 -14.69
N LEU A 332 -10.88 30.39 -14.09
CA LEU A 332 -12.06 29.54 -14.27
C LEU A 332 -12.59 29.59 -15.71
N ARG A 333 -12.48 30.74 -16.39
CA ARG A 333 -12.92 30.95 -17.78
C ARG A 333 -11.91 30.47 -18.82
N SER A 334 -10.60 30.49 -18.53
CA SER A 334 -9.55 29.99 -19.44
C SER A 334 -9.46 28.46 -19.48
N GLY A 335 -10.16 27.79 -18.56
CA GLY A 335 -10.27 26.33 -18.49
C GLY A 335 -9.16 25.71 -17.65
N ILE A 336 -9.54 24.83 -16.74
CA ILE A 336 -8.64 23.98 -15.95
C ILE A 336 -8.25 22.81 -16.86
N SER A 337 -6.97 22.68 -17.20
CA SER A 337 -6.48 21.51 -17.96
C SER A 337 -6.57 20.25 -17.09
N GLY A 338 -6.57 19.07 -17.71
CA GLY A 338 -6.56 17.79 -16.99
C GLY A 338 -5.46 17.71 -15.93
N LYS A 339 -4.28 18.33 -16.15
CA LYS A 339 -3.22 18.42 -15.13
C LYS A 339 -3.63 19.20 -13.89
N ILE A 340 -4.33 20.33 -14.07
CA ILE A 340 -4.77 21.14 -12.94
C ILE A 340 -5.93 20.42 -12.22
N SER A 341 -6.87 19.80 -12.94
CA SER A 341 -7.92 18.97 -12.34
C SER A 341 -7.34 17.81 -11.54
N PHE A 342 -6.28 17.16 -12.04
CA PHE A 342 -5.54 16.13 -11.33
C PHE A 342 -4.86 16.66 -10.05
N GLY A 343 -4.26 17.86 -10.12
CA GLY A 343 -3.71 18.57 -8.97
C GLY A 343 -4.76 18.85 -7.89
N ILE A 344 -5.90 19.44 -8.26
CA ILE A 344 -7.01 19.77 -7.35
C ILE A 344 -7.60 18.50 -6.75
N ALA A 345 -7.81 17.46 -7.56
CA ALA A 345 -8.30 16.17 -7.08
C ALA A 345 -7.41 15.58 -5.99
N GLY A 346 -6.08 15.61 -6.17
CA GLY A 346 -5.17 15.14 -5.14
C GLY A 346 -5.22 15.93 -3.83
N ILE A 347 -5.32 17.27 -3.91
CA ILE A 347 -5.46 18.13 -2.72
C ILE A 347 -6.75 17.78 -1.96
N VAL A 348 -7.86 17.66 -2.69
CA VAL A 348 -9.18 17.40 -2.08
C VAL A 348 -9.27 15.96 -1.58
N ALA A 349 -8.69 15.00 -2.29
CA ALA A 349 -8.75 13.57 -1.97
C ALA A 349 -8.10 13.21 -0.63
N ILE A 350 -7.14 14.00 -0.15
CA ILE A 350 -6.53 13.78 1.18
C ILE A 350 -7.60 13.69 2.27
N VAL A 351 -8.63 14.53 2.21
CA VAL A 351 -9.68 14.56 3.25
C VAL A 351 -10.49 13.25 3.24
N PRO A 352 -11.30 12.93 2.23
CA PRO A 352 -12.15 11.74 2.26
C PRO A 352 -11.34 10.44 2.38
N ILE A 353 -10.15 10.33 1.76
CA ILE A 353 -9.33 9.12 1.90
C ILE A 353 -8.85 8.94 3.34
N THR A 354 -8.42 10.02 4.01
CA THR A 354 -8.01 9.95 5.42
C THR A 354 -9.19 9.59 6.33
N PHE A 355 -10.36 10.22 6.11
CA PHE A 355 -11.57 9.95 6.89
C PHE A 355 -12.08 8.51 6.74
N LEU A 356 -11.98 7.96 5.53
CA LEU A 356 -12.43 6.60 5.21
C LEU A 356 -11.33 5.54 5.42
N SER A 357 -10.15 5.93 5.89
CA SER A 357 -9.10 4.97 6.22
C SER A 357 -9.53 4.13 7.43
N PRO A 358 -9.39 2.80 7.38
CA PRO A 358 -9.90 1.92 8.42
C PRO A 358 -9.03 1.90 9.68
N ASN A 359 -7.77 2.28 9.56
CA ASN A 359 -6.78 2.32 10.62
C ASN A 359 -5.58 3.17 10.17
N ASP A 360 -4.63 3.39 11.08
CA ASP A 360 -3.38 4.12 10.81
C ASP A 360 -2.30 3.26 10.13
N SER A 361 -2.63 2.01 9.75
CA SER A 361 -1.75 0.96 9.22
C SER A 361 -0.60 0.57 10.13
N ASN A 362 -0.37 -0.74 10.33
CA ASN A 362 0.80 -1.22 11.07
C ASN A 362 2.12 -0.88 10.35
N ILE A 363 3.11 -0.41 11.13
CA ILE A 363 4.50 -0.09 10.72
C ILE A 363 4.57 1.01 9.63
N ASP A 364 5.07 2.22 9.94
CA ASP A 364 5.52 3.33 9.06
C ASP A 364 4.80 3.65 7.72
N PHE A 365 3.65 3.04 7.42
CA PHE A 365 3.05 3.01 6.08
C PHE A 365 1.62 3.55 6.06
N GLY A 366 1.15 4.25 7.10
CA GLY A 366 -0.17 4.91 7.10
C GLY A 366 -0.38 5.87 5.92
N SER A 367 0.71 6.48 5.44
CA SER A 367 0.70 7.32 4.23
C SER A 367 0.37 6.55 2.93
N ARG A 368 0.37 5.21 2.94
CA ARG A 368 0.07 4.38 1.75
C ARG A 368 -1.34 4.60 1.22
N TYR A 369 -2.29 4.92 2.10
CA TYR A 369 -3.66 5.26 1.69
C TYR A 369 -3.67 6.51 0.79
N LEU A 370 -2.74 7.44 1.02
CA LEU A 370 -2.59 8.70 0.28
C LEU A 370 -1.59 8.61 -0.87
N HIS A 371 -1.20 7.40 -1.31
CA HIS A 371 -0.17 7.23 -2.33
C HIS A 371 -0.52 7.91 -3.67
N LEU A 372 -1.79 7.84 -4.10
CA LEU A 372 -2.26 8.52 -5.31
C LEU A 372 -2.14 10.06 -5.21
N CYS A 373 -2.07 10.62 -4.01
CA CYS A 373 -1.90 12.06 -3.79
C CYS A 373 -0.43 12.52 -3.94
N ILE A 374 0.56 11.62 -3.94
CA ILE A 374 1.98 12.01 -4.03
C ILE A 374 2.28 12.79 -5.31
N VAL A 375 1.79 12.31 -6.46
CA VAL A 375 2.05 12.94 -7.77
C VAL A 375 1.38 14.32 -7.86
N PRO A 376 0.07 14.49 -7.59
CA PRO A 376 -0.55 15.81 -7.52
C PRO A 376 0.20 16.82 -6.65
N TYR A 377 0.66 16.41 -5.46
CA TYR A 377 1.40 17.29 -4.56
C TYR A 377 2.81 17.63 -5.07
N SER A 378 3.45 16.70 -5.77
CA SER A 378 4.74 16.95 -6.42
C SER A 378 4.59 17.95 -7.59
N LEU A 379 3.51 17.83 -8.37
CA LEU A 379 3.18 18.81 -9.41
C LEU A 379 2.84 20.18 -8.80
N LEU A 380 2.17 20.20 -7.65
CA LEU A 380 1.87 21.44 -6.92
C LEU A 380 3.14 22.20 -6.56
N LEU A 381 4.17 21.51 -6.06
CA LEU A 381 5.47 22.11 -5.74
C LEU A 381 6.16 22.73 -6.95
N ILE A 382 6.08 22.08 -8.12
CA ILE A 382 6.60 22.64 -9.37
C ILE A 382 5.87 23.95 -9.73
N LEU A 383 4.55 24.00 -9.53
CA LEU A 383 3.76 25.20 -9.77
C LEU A 383 4.10 26.35 -8.81
N VAL A 384 4.35 26.04 -7.53
CA VAL A 384 4.80 27.03 -6.53
C VAL A 384 6.07 27.73 -7.02
N LEU A 385 7.07 26.96 -7.45
CA LEU A 385 8.34 27.51 -7.93
C LEU A 385 8.19 28.39 -9.17
N LYS A 386 7.29 28.01 -10.09
CA LYS A 386 7.00 28.82 -11.28
C LYS A 386 6.29 30.14 -10.95
N LYS A 387 5.49 30.19 -9.87
CA LYS A 387 4.72 31.38 -9.47
C LYS A 387 5.57 32.46 -8.79
N ILE A 388 6.73 32.09 -8.23
CA ILE A 388 7.62 33.04 -7.56
C ILE A 388 8.36 33.87 -8.61
N GLN A 389 8.08 35.18 -8.65
CA GLN A 389 8.68 36.11 -9.62
C GLN A 389 10.05 36.64 -9.18
N SER A 390 10.25 36.87 -7.89
CA SER A 390 11.52 37.38 -7.36
C SER A 390 12.58 36.29 -7.34
N ASP A 391 13.73 36.51 -7.98
CA ASP A 391 14.84 35.54 -7.99
C ASP A 391 15.39 35.29 -6.59
N LYS A 392 15.47 36.32 -5.73
CA LYS A 392 15.88 36.16 -4.32
C LYS A 392 14.91 35.26 -3.54
N ALA A 393 13.60 35.49 -3.69
CA ALA A 393 12.59 34.64 -3.05
C ALA A 393 12.61 33.22 -3.63
N ARG A 394 12.84 33.07 -4.94
CA ARG A 394 12.93 31.77 -5.61
C ARG A 394 14.13 30.98 -5.09
N ILE A 395 15.30 31.60 -4.96
CA ILE A 395 16.50 30.99 -4.37
C ILE A 395 16.23 30.57 -2.93
N ALA A 396 15.60 31.43 -2.12
CA ALA A 396 15.26 31.10 -0.74
C ALA A 396 14.31 29.89 -0.64
N VAL A 397 13.26 29.84 -1.48
CA VAL A 397 12.32 28.72 -1.53
C VAL A 397 13.01 27.45 -2.03
N ILE A 398 13.87 27.53 -3.05
CA ILE A 398 14.67 26.39 -3.50
C ILE A 398 15.58 25.88 -2.37
N GLY A 399 16.26 26.77 -1.66
CA GLY A 399 17.10 26.42 -0.51
C GLY A 399 16.29 25.69 0.59
N LEU A 400 15.10 26.20 0.91
CA LEU A 400 14.18 25.54 1.85
C LEU A 400 13.73 24.16 1.34
N LEU A 401 13.35 24.04 0.06
CA LEU A 401 12.96 22.76 -0.52
C LEU A 401 14.11 21.75 -0.51
N ILE A 402 15.36 22.18 -0.72
CA ILE A 402 16.54 21.31 -0.61
C ILE A 402 16.68 20.80 0.83
N LEU A 403 16.57 21.67 1.84
CA LEU A 403 16.63 21.27 3.25
C LEU A 403 15.53 20.24 3.60
N LEU A 404 14.29 20.50 3.18
CA LEU A 404 13.16 19.58 3.38
C LEU A 404 13.34 18.26 2.59
N SER A 405 13.98 18.32 1.43
CA SER A 405 14.31 17.14 0.62
C SER A 405 15.38 16.27 1.31
N ILE A 406 16.41 16.88 1.90
CA ILE A 406 17.44 16.16 2.68
C ILE A 406 16.79 15.40 3.85
N TYR A 407 15.89 16.07 4.58
CA TYR A 407 15.11 15.43 5.64
C TYR A 407 14.28 14.24 5.14
N SER A 408 13.60 14.42 4.00
CA SER A 408 12.76 13.37 3.41
C SER A 408 13.60 12.18 2.89
N VAL A 409 14.78 12.43 2.32
CA VAL A 409 15.73 11.38 1.93
C VAL A 409 16.25 10.61 3.14
N TRP A 410 16.50 11.30 4.26
CA TRP A 410 16.87 10.64 5.51
C TRP A 410 15.76 9.73 6.04
N ASN A 411 14.49 10.14 5.93
CA ASN A 411 13.34 9.28 6.23
C ASN A 411 13.29 8.05 5.32
N THR A 412 13.46 8.22 4.01
CA THR A 412 13.53 7.10 3.05
C THR A 412 14.65 6.11 3.42
N ARG A 413 15.84 6.61 3.77
CA ARG A 413 16.96 5.78 4.24
C ARG A 413 16.60 4.99 5.50
N LYS A 414 15.91 5.60 6.46
CA LYS A 414 15.45 4.93 7.69
C LYS A 414 14.48 3.80 7.38
N VAL A 415 13.48 4.05 6.53
CA VAL A 415 12.50 3.03 6.12
C VAL A 415 13.20 1.87 5.41
N VAL A 416 14.06 2.15 4.43
CA VAL A 416 14.82 1.12 3.71
C VAL A 416 15.67 0.29 4.69
N ARG A 417 16.40 0.92 5.60
CA ARG A 417 17.19 0.20 6.63
C ARG A 417 16.33 -0.67 7.53
N LYS A 418 15.16 -0.19 7.94
CA LYS A 418 14.23 -0.96 8.77
C LYS A 418 13.73 -2.20 8.03
N VAL A 419 13.38 -2.07 6.75
CA VAL A 419 12.95 -3.21 5.93
C VAL A 419 14.10 -4.19 5.70
N LEU A 420 15.33 -3.71 5.45
CA LEU A 420 16.51 -4.57 5.33
C LEU A 420 16.81 -5.33 6.63
N GLY A 421 16.79 -4.63 7.77
CA GLY A 421 16.95 -5.25 9.08
C GLY A 421 15.88 -6.31 9.33
N PHE A 422 14.62 -5.99 9.05
CA PHE A 422 13.50 -6.92 9.16
C PHE A 422 13.67 -8.15 8.25
N SER A 423 14.07 -7.96 7.00
CA SER A 423 14.33 -9.03 6.04
C SER A 423 15.41 -10.01 6.55
N SER A 424 16.56 -9.48 6.98
CA SER A 424 17.65 -10.31 7.53
C SER A 424 17.23 -11.05 8.79
N SER A 425 16.48 -10.37 9.65
CA SER A 425 15.89 -10.94 10.85
C SER A 425 14.89 -12.06 10.54
N MET A 426 13.97 -11.87 9.60
CA MET A 426 13.01 -12.90 9.20
C MET A 426 13.68 -14.12 8.58
N LYS A 427 14.74 -13.92 7.79
CA LYS A 427 15.55 -15.02 7.22
C LYS A 427 16.08 -15.95 8.32
N LEU A 428 16.72 -15.39 9.35
CA LEU A 428 17.25 -16.15 10.47
C LEU A 428 16.16 -16.88 11.25
N ASP A 429 15.03 -16.22 11.51
CA ASP A 429 13.90 -16.82 12.22
C ASP A 429 13.26 -17.95 11.41
N GLN A 430 13.16 -17.78 10.09
CA GLN A 430 12.58 -18.76 9.19
C GLN A 430 13.46 -20.01 9.11
N GLU A 431 14.77 -19.85 8.90
CA GLU A 431 15.73 -20.96 8.92
C GLU A 431 15.70 -21.70 10.27
N PHE A 432 15.57 -20.94 11.36
CA PHE A 432 15.47 -21.48 12.72
C PHE A 432 14.20 -22.33 12.92
N VAL A 433 13.01 -21.80 12.62
CA VAL A 433 11.73 -22.52 12.80
C VAL A 433 11.67 -23.76 11.91
N LEU A 434 12.14 -23.65 10.66
CA LEU A 434 12.10 -24.76 9.69
C LEU A 434 13.11 -25.88 10.00
N SER A 435 14.12 -25.62 10.83
CA SER A 435 15.06 -26.65 11.30
C SER A 435 14.44 -27.69 12.26
N ILE A 436 13.18 -27.48 12.66
CA ILE A 436 12.45 -28.30 13.63
C ILE A 436 11.12 -28.80 13.03
N PRO A 437 11.16 -29.72 12.06
CA PRO A 437 9.94 -30.23 11.44
C PRO A 437 9.09 -31.02 12.44
N SER A 438 7.78 -30.81 12.35
CA SER A 438 6.76 -31.51 13.15
C SER A 438 5.48 -31.70 12.37
N ASN A 439 4.60 -32.58 12.86
CA ASN A 439 3.29 -32.82 12.25
C ASN A 439 2.34 -31.64 12.46
N LEU A 440 2.56 -30.82 13.48
CA LEU A 440 1.82 -29.58 13.76
C LEU A 440 2.77 -28.51 14.31
N MET A 441 2.71 -27.32 13.73
CA MET A 441 3.38 -26.14 14.26
C MET A 441 2.36 -25.23 14.96
N VAL A 442 2.58 -25.01 16.26
CA VAL A 442 1.76 -24.14 17.10
C VAL A 442 2.55 -22.87 17.39
N PHE A 443 1.96 -21.72 17.09
CA PHE A 443 2.53 -20.41 17.39
C PHE A 443 1.70 -19.69 18.44
N GLN A 444 2.38 -18.91 19.26
CA GLN A 444 1.72 -18.07 20.26
C GLN A 444 0.92 -16.91 19.64
N ASN A 445 1.31 -16.42 18.46
CA ASN A 445 0.62 -15.33 17.80
C ASN A 445 0.77 -15.40 16.26
N LYS A 446 -0.09 -14.65 15.55
CA LYS A 446 -0.08 -14.61 14.07
C LYS A 446 1.22 -14.04 13.50
N MET A 447 1.89 -13.12 14.21
CA MET A 447 3.13 -12.50 13.75
C MET A 447 4.27 -13.52 13.69
N LEU A 448 4.39 -14.38 14.71
CA LEU A 448 5.33 -15.49 14.72
C LEU A 448 5.01 -16.52 13.64
N ALA A 449 3.73 -16.84 13.43
CA ALA A 449 3.33 -17.73 12.34
C ALA A 449 3.76 -17.18 10.96
N SER A 450 3.85 -15.85 10.81
CA SER A 450 4.29 -15.22 9.55
C SER A 450 5.75 -15.48 9.19
N VAL A 451 6.58 -15.90 10.15
CA VAL A 451 7.98 -16.33 9.93
C VAL A 451 8.07 -17.47 8.91
N LEU A 452 7.04 -18.31 8.79
CA LEU A 452 7.01 -19.39 7.81
C LEU A 452 7.03 -18.87 6.36
N GLY A 453 6.55 -17.65 6.10
CA GLY A 453 6.55 -17.04 4.77
C GLY A 453 5.99 -17.98 3.69
N LYS A 454 6.74 -18.17 2.59
CA LYS A 454 6.37 -19.11 1.50
C LYS A 454 6.18 -20.57 1.93
N LYS A 455 6.66 -20.95 3.12
CA LYS A 455 6.53 -22.31 3.67
C LYS A 455 5.23 -22.55 4.42
N TYR A 456 4.35 -21.55 4.48
CA TYR A 456 3.01 -21.64 5.08
C TYR A 456 2.25 -22.90 4.66
N PHE A 457 2.23 -23.24 3.37
CA PHE A 457 1.47 -24.37 2.84
C PHE A 457 2.09 -25.76 3.12
N GLN A 458 3.29 -25.82 3.70
CA GLN A 458 4.01 -27.08 3.92
C GLN A 458 3.71 -27.74 5.26
N TYR A 459 3.13 -27.00 6.21
CA TYR A 459 2.90 -27.47 7.57
C TYR A 459 1.47 -27.15 8.02
N PRO A 460 0.80 -28.04 8.78
CA PRO A 460 -0.36 -27.67 9.56
C PRO A 460 0.05 -26.61 10.61
N ILE A 461 -0.65 -25.48 10.63
CA ILE A 461 -0.32 -24.33 11.47
C ILE A 461 -1.52 -23.95 12.33
N MET A 462 -1.29 -23.80 13.63
CA MET A 462 -2.27 -23.27 14.58
C MET A 462 -1.68 -22.12 15.39
N VAL A 463 -2.53 -21.19 15.78
CA VAL A 463 -2.18 -20.06 16.65
C VAL A 463 -3.02 -20.13 17.91
N GLY A 464 -2.38 -20.11 19.07
CA GLY A 464 -3.04 -20.03 20.37
C GLY A 464 -2.72 -18.71 21.06
N LEU A 465 -3.67 -17.78 21.06
CA LEU A 465 -3.52 -16.42 21.59
C LEU A 465 -3.70 -16.37 23.11
N SER A 466 -4.42 -17.35 23.67
CA SER A 466 -4.70 -17.44 25.10
C SER A 466 -4.30 -18.80 25.68
N LYS A 467 -4.13 -18.85 27.01
CA LYS A 467 -3.86 -20.11 27.71
C LYS A 467 -4.98 -21.13 27.50
N LEU A 468 -6.23 -20.67 27.43
CA LEU A 468 -7.40 -21.52 27.15
C LEU A 468 -7.30 -22.14 25.75
N GLU A 469 -7.02 -21.33 24.73
CA GLU A 469 -6.85 -21.82 23.36
C GLU A 469 -5.69 -22.82 23.24
N LEU A 470 -4.56 -22.55 23.92
CA LEU A 470 -3.43 -23.48 23.92
C LEU A 470 -3.79 -24.82 24.58
N LEU A 471 -4.59 -24.82 25.65
CA LEU A 471 -5.09 -26.06 26.26
C LEU A 471 -6.02 -26.82 25.31
N GLU A 472 -6.84 -26.13 24.53
CA GLU A 472 -7.69 -26.77 23.52
C GLU A 472 -6.86 -27.34 22.35
N ILE A 473 -5.85 -26.63 21.87
CA ILE A 473 -4.90 -27.14 20.86
C ILE A 473 -4.20 -28.40 21.37
N ILE A 474 -3.81 -28.43 22.65
CA ILE A 474 -3.25 -29.62 23.30
C ILE A 474 -4.23 -30.81 23.24
N GLN A 475 -5.53 -30.58 23.42
CA GLN A 475 -6.53 -31.64 23.25
C GLN A 475 -6.62 -32.10 21.80
N VAL A 476 -6.52 -31.20 20.81
CA VAL A 476 -6.45 -31.57 19.39
C VAL A 476 -5.26 -32.49 19.12
N VAL A 477 -4.07 -32.14 19.65
CA VAL A 477 -2.84 -32.94 19.53
C VAL A 477 -3.05 -34.36 20.08
N LYS A 478 -3.61 -34.46 21.29
CA LYS A 478 -3.89 -35.75 21.97
C LYS A 478 -4.91 -36.59 21.21
N ASN A 479 -6.03 -36.00 20.82
CA ASN A 479 -7.13 -36.70 20.15
C ASN A 479 -6.69 -37.26 18.79
N HIS A 480 -5.86 -36.52 18.05
CA HIS A 480 -5.33 -36.96 16.76
C HIS A 480 -4.04 -37.77 16.88
N ARG A 481 -3.52 -37.97 18.11
CA ARG A 481 -2.33 -38.78 18.39
C ARG A 481 -1.12 -38.37 17.54
N LEU A 482 -0.90 -37.07 17.39
CA LEU A 482 0.18 -36.57 16.53
C LEU A 482 1.55 -37.03 17.05
N GLU A 483 2.42 -37.51 16.17
CA GLU A 483 3.75 -38.03 16.55
C GLU A 483 4.67 -36.93 17.09
N SER A 484 4.55 -35.72 16.54
CA SER A 484 5.35 -34.56 16.95
C SER A 484 4.60 -33.24 16.81
N VAL A 485 4.84 -32.32 17.74
CA VAL A 485 4.32 -30.95 17.73
C VAL A 485 5.43 -29.97 18.09
N THR A 486 5.54 -28.88 17.35
CA THR A 486 6.46 -27.77 17.68
C THR A 486 5.65 -26.61 18.23
N TYR A 487 6.00 -26.10 19.41
CA TYR A 487 5.43 -24.88 19.98
C TYR A 487 6.47 -23.75 19.93
N THR A 488 6.11 -22.64 19.32
CA THR A 488 7.00 -21.50 19.08
C THR A 488 6.46 -20.23 19.75
N ILE A 489 7.31 -19.61 20.56
CA ILE A 489 7.00 -18.42 21.38
C ILE A 489 8.06 -17.34 21.22
N ASN A 490 7.73 -16.11 21.60
CA ASN A 490 8.73 -15.04 21.73
C ASN A 490 9.75 -15.40 22.84
N SER A 491 11.02 -15.10 22.60
CA SER A 491 12.12 -15.40 23.52
C SER A 491 11.98 -14.66 24.86
N THR A 492 12.41 -15.32 25.95
CA THR A 492 12.40 -14.78 27.31
C THR A 492 13.27 -13.52 27.49
N SER A 493 14.29 -13.31 26.64
CA SER A 493 15.10 -12.06 26.63
C SER A 493 14.32 -10.87 26.09
N GLU A 494 13.53 -11.08 25.03
CA GLU A 494 12.66 -10.06 24.44
C GLU A 494 11.49 -9.74 25.40
N VAL A 495 10.94 -10.78 26.03
CA VAL A 495 9.94 -10.67 27.11
C VAL A 495 10.48 -9.89 28.32
N LYS A 496 11.74 -10.08 28.74
CA LYS A 496 12.37 -9.30 29.82
C LYS A 496 12.52 -7.82 29.45
N SER A 497 12.98 -7.52 28.23
CA SER A 497 13.08 -6.13 27.75
C SER A 497 11.72 -5.43 27.67
N LEU A 498 10.67 -6.16 27.27
CA LEU A 498 9.30 -5.68 27.28
C LEU A 498 8.76 -5.49 28.71
N ARG A 499 9.09 -6.38 29.66
CA ARG A 499 8.73 -6.26 31.08
C ARG A 499 9.44 -5.10 31.79
N GLU A 500 10.69 -4.81 31.44
CA GLU A 500 11.40 -3.61 31.91
C GLU A 500 10.83 -2.31 31.33
N PHE A 501 10.28 -2.36 30.12
CA PHE A 501 9.52 -1.24 29.54
C PHE A 501 8.13 -1.10 30.20
N GLN A 502 7.48 -2.21 30.56
CA GLN A 502 6.18 -2.25 31.26
C GLN A 502 6.21 -1.59 32.64
N SER A 503 7.33 -1.67 33.38
CA SER A 503 7.45 -1.01 34.69
C SER A 503 7.45 0.53 34.60
N ARG A 504 7.59 1.09 33.39
CA ARG A 504 7.62 2.53 33.13
C ARG A 504 6.30 3.10 32.60
N ASP A 505 5.40 2.28 32.04
CA ASP A 505 4.08 2.71 31.56
C ASP A 505 2.99 1.59 31.69
N PRO A 506 2.15 1.64 32.74
CA PRO A 506 1.11 0.64 33.00
C PRO A 506 -0.01 0.56 31.95
N LYS A 507 -0.28 1.65 31.19
CA LYS A 507 -1.32 1.64 30.14
C LYS A 507 -0.87 0.87 28.89
N PHE A 508 0.44 0.74 28.68
CA PHE A 508 1.02 -0.10 27.65
C PHE A 508 0.80 -1.61 27.95
N ALA A 509 0.70 -2.00 29.23
CA ALA A 509 0.67 -3.39 29.67
C ALA A 509 -0.61 -4.17 29.32
N GLN A 510 -1.80 -3.55 29.38
CA GLN A 510 -3.06 -4.21 29.00
C GLN A 510 -3.13 -4.49 27.48
N ASN A 511 -2.49 -3.65 26.66
CA ASN A 511 -2.44 -3.83 25.21
C ASN A 511 -1.43 -4.90 24.76
N LEU A 512 -0.42 -5.23 25.57
CA LEU A 512 0.64 -6.19 25.23
C LEU A 512 0.23 -7.67 25.38
N VAL A 513 -0.64 -7.99 26.33
CA VAL A 513 -1.16 -9.36 26.52
C VAL A 513 -2.21 -9.66 25.46
N GLY A 514 -3.10 -8.71 25.15
CA GLY A 514 -4.07 -8.83 24.05
C GLY A 514 -3.45 -8.84 22.65
N SER A 515 -2.22 -8.35 22.49
CA SER A 515 -1.46 -8.40 21.22
C SER A 515 -0.55 -9.63 21.07
N GLY A 516 -0.55 -10.55 22.04
CA GLY A 516 0.19 -11.80 21.96
C GLY A 516 1.72 -11.66 22.06
N LEU A 517 2.22 -10.56 22.65
CA LEU A 517 3.66 -10.31 22.78
C LEU A 517 4.30 -11.05 23.97
N LEU A 518 3.52 -11.39 25.00
CA LEU A 518 3.94 -12.22 26.14
C LEU A 518 3.37 -13.64 26.05
N PRO A 519 4.19 -14.70 26.27
CA PRO A 519 3.72 -16.08 26.20
C PRO A 519 2.63 -16.35 27.22
N ALA A 520 1.48 -16.81 26.73
CA ALA A 520 0.37 -17.25 27.58
C ALA A 520 0.67 -18.59 28.28
N MET A 521 1.64 -19.34 27.74
CA MET A 521 2.15 -20.60 28.26
C MET A 521 3.61 -20.72 27.82
N ASP A 522 4.51 -21.11 28.73
CA ASP A 522 5.89 -21.46 28.34
C ASP A 522 5.99 -22.92 27.85
N GLY A 523 7.16 -23.33 27.37
CA GLY A 523 7.34 -24.69 26.85
C GLY A 523 7.16 -25.79 27.91
N LYS A 524 7.43 -25.52 29.19
CA LYS A 524 7.27 -26.49 30.28
C LYS A 524 5.80 -26.66 30.65
N GLU A 525 5.06 -25.56 30.73
CA GLU A 525 3.62 -25.59 30.92
C GLU A 525 2.92 -26.29 29.74
N PHE A 526 3.37 -26.05 28.51
CA PHE A 526 2.83 -26.72 27.32
C PHE A 526 3.08 -28.24 27.36
N LEU A 527 4.30 -28.66 27.73
CA LEU A 527 4.62 -30.08 27.95
C LEU A 527 3.77 -30.69 29.06
N SER A 528 3.60 -30.00 30.19
CA SER A 528 2.75 -30.45 31.29
C SER A 528 1.32 -30.71 30.83
N GLY A 529 0.79 -29.80 29.99
CA GLY A 529 -0.53 -29.98 29.38
C GLY A 529 -0.61 -31.16 28.42
N LEU A 530 0.44 -31.45 27.64
CA LEU A 530 0.52 -32.65 26.79
C LEU A 530 0.56 -33.95 27.62
N GLY A 531 1.04 -33.89 28.86
CA GLY A 531 1.10 -35.03 29.77
C GLY A 531 2.21 -36.03 29.45
N LYS A 532 2.24 -37.17 30.15
CA LYS A 532 3.33 -38.16 30.10
C LYS A 532 3.50 -38.85 28.75
N GLU A 533 2.50 -38.79 27.89
CA GLU A 533 2.54 -39.35 26.53
C GLU A 533 3.51 -38.60 25.61
N TYR A 534 3.93 -37.39 25.96
CA TYR A 534 4.87 -36.61 25.19
C TYR A 534 6.11 -36.28 26.02
N LYS A 535 7.24 -36.19 25.34
CA LYS A 535 8.51 -35.72 25.92
C LYS A 535 9.08 -34.59 25.08
N LEU A 536 9.81 -33.70 25.72
CA LEU A 536 10.62 -32.70 25.03
C LEU A 536 11.77 -33.42 24.31
N ASP A 537 11.80 -33.29 22.98
CA ASP A 537 12.84 -33.84 22.11
C ASP A 537 13.96 -32.82 21.90
N LYS A 538 13.57 -31.58 21.62
CA LYS A 538 14.50 -30.51 21.26
C LYS A 538 13.96 -29.17 21.73
N GLU A 539 14.81 -28.36 22.33
CA GLU A 539 14.55 -26.95 22.62
C GLU A 539 15.67 -26.14 21.94
N ILE A 540 15.29 -25.15 21.16
CA ILE A 540 16.25 -24.23 20.55
C ILE A 540 15.81 -22.81 20.88
N HIS A 541 16.79 -21.94 21.10
CA HIS A 541 16.59 -20.53 21.35
C HIS A 541 17.42 -19.70 20.37
N ASN A 542 16.83 -18.62 19.86
CA ASN A 542 17.57 -17.50 19.32
C ASN A 542 17.21 -16.22 20.13
N GLN A 543 17.72 -15.06 19.71
CA GLN A 543 17.50 -13.81 20.45
C GLN A 543 16.01 -13.39 20.55
N ARG A 544 15.14 -13.86 19.65
CA ARG A 544 13.74 -13.42 19.48
C ARG A 544 12.71 -14.53 19.60
N ILE A 545 13.08 -15.76 19.34
CA ILE A 545 12.17 -16.90 19.26
C ILE A 545 12.73 -18.08 20.07
N SER A 546 11.85 -18.76 20.79
CA SER A 546 12.11 -20.06 21.39
C SER A 546 11.15 -21.09 20.80
N SER A 547 11.69 -22.22 20.37
CA SER A 547 10.91 -23.31 19.76
C SER A 547 11.16 -24.62 20.50
N TYR A 548 10.05 -25.26 20.88
CA TYR A 548 10.01 -26.47 21.67
C TYR A 548 9.41 -27.59 20.84
N ARG A 549 10.18 -28.64 20.55
CA ARG A 549 9.70 -29.84 19.86
C ARG A 549 9.34 -30.90 20.88
N PHE A 550 8.10 -31.35 20.80
CA PHE A 550 7.61 -32.46 21.60
C PHE A 550 7.34 -33.66 20.70
N VAL A 551 7.75 -34.84 21.14
CA VAL A 551 7.52 -36.10 20.44
C VAL A 551 6.73 -37.04 21.34
N ARG A 552 5.85 -37.82 20.74
CA ARG A 552 5.09 -38.84 21.46
C ARG A 552 6.05 -39.95 21.91
N SER A 553 5.94 -40.32 23.18
CA SER A 553 6.63 -41.48 23.73
C SER A 553 6.01 -42.74 23.13
N ASN A 554 6.84 -43.57 22.50
CA ASN A 554 6.43 -44.89 21.99
C ASN A 554 5.97 -45.81 23.12
#